data_AF-A0A2D6P3M2-F1
#
_entry.id   AF-A0A2D6P3M2-F1
#
_cell.length_a   1.000
_cell.length_b   1.000
_cell.length_c   1.000
_cell.angle_alpha   90.00
_cell.angle_beta   90.00
_cell.angle_gamma   90.00
#
_symmetry.space_group_name_H-M   'P 1'
#
loop_
_entity.id
_entity.type
_entity.pdbx_description
1 polymer ?
#
loop_
_entity_poly.entity_id
_entity_poly.type
_entity_poly.pdbx_seq_one_letter_code
_entity_poly.pdbx_strand_id
1 'polypeptide(L)'
;MIEILSFLGLIFGIFISKISKEELKDWERYFDVAYSFLLIIIAVLIFDFSYMILLGILIGFFLYFILKNIYFYFGLLLSVNGFVLPLVVLIFIIGLVYSRKFIDLTRERIILEVMKSFVIFIIPFVLVFFGDFVLSYNVILNGICIGAFLHAIKEYIKRH
;
A
#
# COMPACT_ATOMS: atom_id res chain seq x y z
N MET A 1 15.26 9.17 -1.71
CA MET A 1 14.62 10.40 -1.18
C MET A 1 13.19 10.60 -1.71
N ILE A 2 12.89 10.22 -2.96
CA ILE A 2 11.54 10.34 -3.58
C ILE A 2 10.53 9.38 -2.92
N GLU A 3 10.98 8.28 -2.33
CA GLU A 3 10.16 7.24 -1.68
C GLU A 3 9.47 7.76 -0.42
N ILE A 4 10.12 8.70 0.28
CA ILE A 4 9.50 9.40 1.40
C ILE A 4 8.26 10.15 0.91
N LEU A 5 8.27 10.69 -0.33
CA LEU A 5 7.09 11.34 -0.90
C LEU A 5 5.91 10.38 -0.94
N SER A 6 6.10 9.10 -1.29
CA SER A 6 4.99 8.13 -1.30
C SER A 6 4.32 8.00 0.08
N PHE A 7 5.09 8.06 1.17
CA PHE A 7 4.58 7.99 2.53
C PHE A 7 3.93 9.31 3.00
N LEU A 8 4.39 10.46 2.49
CA LEU A 8 3.78 11.77 2.80
C LEU A 8 2.29 11.84 2.44
N GLY A 9 1.84 11.02 1.48
CA GLY A 9 0.43 10.92 1.11
C GLY A 9 -0.44 10.52 2.31
N LEU A 10 0.04 9.60 3.16
CA LEU A 10 -0.66 9.25 4.40
C LEU A 10 -0.72 10.44 5.36
N ILE A 11 0.39 11.15 5.54
CA ILE A 11 0.50 12.25 6.49
C ILE A 11 -0.43 13.41 6.08
N PHE A 12 -0.35 13.85 4.82
CA PHE A 12 -1.24 14.88 4.30
C PHE A 12 -2.69 14.40 4.28
N GLY A 13 -2.92 13.15 3.94
CA GLY A 13 -4.24 12.55 3.99
C GLY A 13 -4.84 12.63 5.38
N ILE A 14 -4.05 12.35 6.42
CA ILE A 14 -4.52 12.41 7.81
C ILE A 14 -4.88 13.85 8.17
N PHE A 15 -4.04 14.82 7.79
CA PHE A 15 -4.31 16.24 8.02
C PHE A 15 -5.63 16.69 7.35
N ILE A 16 -5.81 16.37 6.07
CA ILE A 16 -7.06 16.63 5.33
C ILE A 16 -8.24 15.94 6.01
N SER A 17 -8.07 14.68 6.43
CA SER A 17 -9.14 13.90 7.06
C SER A 17 -9.67 14.48 8.36
N LYS A 18 -8.83 15.24 9.08
CA LYS A 18 -9.21 15.90 10.33
C LYS A 18 -9.92 17.23 10.11
N ILE A 19 -9.64 17.91 9.00
CA ILE A 19 -10.27 19.18 8.66
C ILE A 19 -11.64 18.93 8.00
N SER A 20 -11.70 18.03 7.03
CA SER A 20 -12.92 17.72 6.26
C SER A 20 -13.69 16.51 6.80
N LYS A 21 -13.78 16.37 8.12
CA LYS A 21 -14.36 15.16 8.75
C LYS A 21 -15.81 14.91 8.33
N GLU A 22 -16.64 15.95 8.25
CA GLU A 22 -18.06 15.84 7.91
C GLU A 22 -18.23 15.45 6.43
N GLU A 23 -17.53 16.14 5.54
CA GLU A 23 -17.53 15.84 4.10
C GLU A 23 -17.08 14.40 3.82
N LEU A 24 -16.00 13.94 4.45
CA LEU A 24 -15.46 12.59 4.18
C LEU A 24 -16.34 11.45 4.70
N LYS A 25 -17.26 11.72 5.62
CA LYS A 25 -18.24 10.73 6.07
C LYS A 25 -19.29 10.48 4.99
N ASP A 26 -19.79 11.53 4.36
CA ASP A 26 -20.79 11.41 3.29
C ASP A 26 -20.23 10.73 2.04
N TRP A 27 -18.93 10.91 1.78
CA TRP A 27 -18.26 10.35 0.61
C TRP A 27 -17.61 8.98 0.85
N GLU A 28 -17.93 8.32 1.97
CA GLU A 28 -17.29 7.08 2.43
C GLU A 28 -17.06 6.06 1.32
N ARG A 29 -18.14 5.65 0.67
CA ARG A 29 -18.13 4.62 -0.36
C ARG A 29 -17.25 4.98 -1.56
N TYR A 30 -17.15 6.27 -1.91
CA TYR A 30 -16.35 6.71 -3.06
C TYR A 30 -14.86 6.60 -2.78
N PHE A 31 -14.41 6.91 -1.55
CA PHE A 31 -13.03 6.69 -1.14
C PHE A 31 -12.66 5.20 -1.19
N ASP A 32 -13.58 4.33 -0.82
CA ASP A 32 -13.33 2.89 -0.79
C ASP A 32 -13.23 2.29 -2.20
N VAL A 33 -14.08 2.76 -3.11
CA VAL A 33 -13.98 2.44 -4.55
C VAL A 33 -12.68 3.00 -5.13
N ALA A 34 -12.33 4.25 -4.84
CA ALA A 34 -11.09 4.87 -5.30
C ALA A 34 -9.85 4.11 -4.81
N TYR A 35 -9.82 3.73 -3.52
CA TYR A 35 -8.75 2.92 -2.93
C TYR A 35 -8.59 1.59 -3.68
N SER A 36 -9.70 0.88 -3.88
CA SER A 36 -9.69 -0.42 -4.56
C SER A 36 -9.25 -0.29 -6.01
N PHE A 37 -9.74 0.74 -6.70
CA PHE A 37 -9.38 1.03 -8.08
C PHE A 37 -7.88 1.36 -8.24
N LEU A 38 -7.33 2.18 -7.34
CA LEU A 38 -5.90 2.52 -7.35
C LEU A 38 -5.02 1.29 -7.10
N LEU A 39 -5.41 0.40 -6.18
CA LEU A 39 -4.72 -0.87 -5.98
C LEU A 39 -4.76 -1.76 -7.21
N ILE A 40 -5.89 -1.81 -7.92
CA ILE A 40 -6.01 -2.56 -9.19
C ILE A 40 -5.10 -1.94 -10.26
N ILE A 41 -5.05 -0.61 -10.38
CA ILE A 41 -4.14 0.06 -11.32
C ILE A 41 -2.69 -0.34 -11.03
N ILE A 42 -2.25 -0.26 -9.78
CA ILE A 42 -0.89 -0.68 -9.42
C ILE A 42 -0.67 -2.16 -9.75
N ALA A 43 -1.62 -3.03 -9.41
CA ALA A 43 -1.52 -4.46 -9.69
C ALA A 43 -1.36 -4.75 -11.19
N VAL A 44 -2.10 -4.03 -12.04
CA VAL A 44 -1.98 -4.14 -13.51
C VAL A 44 -0.64 -3.60 -14.00
N LEU A 45 -0.17 -2.48 -13.46
CA LEU A 45 1.11 -1.87 -13.86
C LEU A 45 2.33 -2.75 -13.59
N ILE A 46 2.28 -3.60 -12.55
CA ILE A 46 3.39 -4.48 -12.16
C ILE A 46 3.16 -5.94 -12.54
N PHE A 47 2.06 -6.24 -13.24
CA PHE A 47 1.73 -7.60 -13.64
C PHE A 47 2.71 -8.10 -14.71
N ASP A 48 3.23 -9.30 -14.50
CA ASP A 48 4.10 -10.00 -15.44
C ASP A 48 3.46 -11.35 -15.82
N PHE A 49 3.50 -11.69 -17.11
CA PHE A 49 2.98 -12.95 -17.64
C PHE A 49 3.95 -14.10 -17.38
N SER A 50 4.00 -14.55 -16.13
CA SER A 50 4.81 -15.69 -15.69
C SER A 50 4.06 -16.57 -14.70
N TYR A 51 4.19 -17.90 -14.80
CA TYR A 51 3.59 -18.82 -13.83
C TYR A 51 4.12 -18.60 -12.40
N MET A 52 5.32 -18.04 -12.24
CA MET A 52 5.87 -17.70 -10.93
C MET A 52 5.09 -16.57 -10.25
N ILE A 53 4.38 -15.72 -11.01
CA ILE A 53 3.56 -14.65 -10.42
C ILE A 53 2.40 -15.22 -9.62
N LEU A 54 1.83 -16.36 -10.06
CA LEU A 54 0.73 -17.03 -9.35
C LEU A 54 1.17 -17.52 -7.97
N LEU A 55 2.39 -18.06 -7.88
CA LEU A 55 2.99 -18.43 -6.60
C LEU A 55 3.16 -17.21 -5.71
N GLY A 56 3.69 -16.11 -6.26
CA GLY A 56 3.80 -14.83 -5.57
C GLY A 56 2.45 -14.33 -5.05
N ILE A 57 1.40 -14.37 -5.88
CA ILE A 57 0.04 -13.95 -5.51
C ILE A 57 -0.50 -14.76 -4.33
N LEU A 58 -0.33 -16.08 -4.32
CA LEU A 58 -0.75 -16.93 -3.21
C LEU A 58 0.00 -16.58 -1.91
N ILE A 59 1.33 -16.42 -2.00
CA ILE A 59 2.17 -16.01 -0.86
C ILE A 59 1.74 -14.64 -0.35
N GLY A 60 1.56 -13.67 -1.24
CA GLY A 60 1.14 -12.31 -0.90
C GLY A 60 -0.22 -12.25 -0.21
N PHE A 61 -1.18 -13.01 -0.73
CA PHE A 61 -2.51 -13.10 -0.13
C PHE A 61 -2.44 -13.65 1.30
N PHE A 62 -1.63 -14.70 1.51
CA PHE A 62 -1.41 -15.29 2.84
C PHE A 62 -0.60 -14.37 3.78
N LEU A 63 0.45 -13.72 3.29
CA LEU A 63 1.23 -12.78 4.09
C LEU A 63 0.37 -11.60 4.55
N TYR A 64 -0.53 -11.11 3.69
CA TYR A 64 -1.41 -10.00 4.05
C TYR A 64 -2.36 -10.38 5.19
N PHE A 65 -2.83 -11.64 5.20
CA PHE A 65 -3.63 -12.18 6.29
C PHE A 65 -2.92 -12.06 7.66
N ILE A 66 -1.60 -12.22 7.68
CA ILE A 66 -0.78 -12.16 8.90
C ILE A 66 -0.42 -10.71 9.25
N LEU A 67 0.17 -9.96 8.31
CA LEU A 67 0.73 -8.64 8.59
C LEU A 67 -0.33 -7.54 8.65
N LYS A 68 -1.40 -7.66 7.86
CA LYS A 68 -2.52 -6.71 7.77
C LYS A 68 -2.09 -5.23 7.65
N ASN A 69 -0.97 -4.97 6.98
CA ASN A 69 -0.47 -3.62 6.76
C ASN A 69 -0.07 -3.43 5.30
N ILE A 70 -0.83 -2.60 4.58
CA ILE A 70 -0.62 -2.33 3.16
C ILE A 70 0.72 -1.64 2.87
N TYR A 71 1.24 -0.84 3.82
CA TYR A 71 2.48 -0.08 3.62
C TYR A 71 3.72 -0.98 3.54
N PHE A 72 3.68 -2.19 4.14
CA PHE A 72 4.72 -3.19 3.89
C PHE A 72 4.85 -3.47 2.38
N TYR A 73 3.73 -3.70 1.72
CA TYR A 73 3.70 -4.07 0.32
C TYR A 73 4.02 -2.88 -0.59
N PHE A 74 3.71 -1.65 -0.20
CA PHE A 74 4.19 -0.46 -0.92
C PHE A 74 5.70 -0.27 -0.79
N GLY A 75 6.28 -0.51 0.39
CA GLY A 75 7.73 -0.51 0.57
C GLY A 75 8.39 -1.59 -0.28
N LEU A 76 7.82 -2.80 -0.27
CA LEU A 76 8.29 -3.93 -1.08
C LEU A 76 8.23 -3.59 -2.57
N LEU A 77 7.09 -3.07 -3.03
CA LEU A 77 6.89 -2.68 -4.41
C LEU A 77 7.95 -1.69 -4.91
N LEU A 78 8.23 -0.65 -4.13
CA LEU A 78 9.23 0.37 -4.46
C LEU A 78 10.66 -0.18 -4.39
N SER A 79 10.94 -1.08 -3.46
CA SER A 79 12.26 -1.74 -3.36
C SER A 79 12.54 -2.67 -4.55
N VAL A 80 11.51 -3.28 -5.13
CA VAL A 80 11.63 -4.29 -6.20
C VAL A 80 11.70 -3.66 -7.58
N ASN A 81 10.82 -2.68 -7.86
CA ASN A 81 10.69 -2.09 -9.19
C ASN A 81 11.58 -0.86 -9.38
N GLY A 82 12.35 -0.49 -8.35
CA GLY A 82 13.09 0.76 -8.33
C GLY A 82 12.18 1.99 -8.31
N PHE A 83 12.80 3.16 -8.46
CA PHE A 83 12.13 4.45 -8.29
C PHE A 83 11.37 4.87 -9.54
N VAL A 84 10.23 4.21 -9.77
CA VAL A 84 9.30 4.56 -10.84
C VAL A 84 8.36 5.65 -10.33
N LEU A 85 8.55 6.89 -10.79
CA LEU A 85 7.75 8.05 -10.39
C LEU A 85 6.23 7.81 -10.42
N PRO A 86 5.64 7.16 -11.45
CA PRO A 86 4.24 6.76 -11.44
C PRO A 86 3.80 5.97 -10.20
N LEU A 87 4.60 5.00 -9.74
CA LEU A 87 4.26 4.19 -8.56
C LEU A 87 4.28 5.04 -7.28
N VAL A 88 5.27 5.92 -7.15
CA VAL A 88 5.38 6.85 -6.01
C VAL A 88 4.14 7.75 -5.93
N VAL A 89 3.70 8.30 -7.07
CA VAL A 89 2.50 9.15 -7.15
C VAL A 89 1.25 8.35 -6.82
N LEU A 90 1.10 7.14 -7.36
CA LEU A 90 -0.07 6.30 -7.05
C LEU A 90 -0.14 5.93 -5.57
N ILE A 91 0.99 5.54 -4.96
CA ILE A 91 1.06 5.24 -3.52
C ILE A 91 0.75 6.50 -2.70
N PHE A 92 1.22 7.67 -3.12
CA PHE A 92 0.88 8.94 -2.47
C PHE A 92 -0.63 9.18 -2.48
N ILE A 93 -1.28 9.05 -3.64
CA ILE A 93 -2.74 9.21 -3.77
C ILE A 93 -3.47 8.15 -2.92
N ILE A 94 -3.00 6.91 -2.90
CA ILE A 94 -3.55 5.89 -2.03
C ILE A 94 -3.42 6.29 -0.56
N GLY A 95 -2.30 6.88 -0.15
CA GLY A 95 -2.13 7.40 1.21
C GLY A 95 -3.16 8.47 1.56
N LEU A 96 -3.47 9.37 0.62
CA LEU A 96 -4.51 10.39 0.80
C LEU A 96 -5.91 9.78 0.96
N VAL A 97 -6.21 8.72 0.22
CA VAL A 97 -7.52 8.05 0.28
C VAL A 97 -7.63 7.16 1.52
N TYR A 98 -6.55 6.45 1.86
CA TYR A 98 -6.48 5.50 2.97
C TYR A 98 -6.54 6.19 4.35
N SER A 99 -6.08 7.45 4.43
CA SER A 99 -6.11 8.24 5.66
C SER A 99 -7.51 8.45 6.24
N ARG A 100 -8.55 8.25 5.44
CA ARG A 100 -9.95 8.24 5.87
C ARG A 100 -10.19 7.35 7.10
N LYS A 101 -9.47 6.22 7.23
CA LYS A 101 -9.57 5.32 8.38
C LYS A 101 -9.18 5.95 9.72
N PHE A 102 -8.57 7.14 9.70
CA PHE A 102 -8.07 7.85 10.87
C PHE A 102 -9.01 8.96 11.36
N ILE A 103 -10.14 9.18 10.68
CA ILE A 103 -11.11 10.25 10.99
C ILE A 103 -11.55 10.22 12.47
N ASP A 104 -11.92 9.04 12.98
CA ASP A 104 -12.44 8.87 14.34
C ASP A 104 -11.38 8.42 15.37
N LEU A 105 -10.10 8.34 14.97
CA LEU A 105 -9.02 7.97 15.88
C LEU A 105 -8.53 9.15 16.72
N THR A 106 -8.11 8.85 17.96
CA THR A 106 -7.43 9.80 18.85
C THR A 106 -6.02 10.11 18.33
N ARG A 107 -5.48 11.27 18.70
CA ARG A 107 -4.13 11.71 18.28
C ARG A 107 -3.05 10.66 18.58
N GLU A 108 -3.09 10.06 19.76
CA GLU A 108 -2.13 9.02 20.19
C GLU A 108 -2.21 7.78 19.31
N ARG A 109 -3.41 7.30 19.01
CA ARG A 109 -3.62 6.14 18.11
C ARG A 109 -3.15 6.44 16.69
N ILE A 110 -3.37 7.66 16.20
CA ILE A 110 -2.89 8.09 14.88
C ILE A 110 -1.37 8.05 14.84
N ILE A 111 -0.70 8.64 15.83
CA ILE A 111 0.77 8.64 15.90
C ILE A 111 1.30 7.20 15.91
N LEU A 112 0.72 6.34 16.74
CA LEU A 112 1.12 4.93 16.83
C LEU A 112 0.98 4.20 15.48
N GLU A 113 -0.16 4.33 14.81
CA GLU A 113 -0.42 3.67 13.52
C GLU A 113 0.46 4.24 12.39
N VAL A 114 0.73 5.55 12.38
CA VAL A 114 1.65 6.17 11.41
C VAL A 114 3.07 5.67 11.65
N MET A 115 3.55 5.66 12.89
CA MET A 115 4.88 5.16 13.23
C MET A 115 5.02 3.68 12.86
N LYS A 116 4.03 2.85 13.20
CA LYS A 116 3.99 1.43 12.83
C LYS A 116 4.05 1.25 11.31
N SER A 117 3.25 2.02 10.57
CA SER A 117 3.22 1.97 9.10
C SER A 117 4.53 2.44 8.49
N PHE A 118 5.17 3.46 9.05
CA PHE A 118 6.47 3.97 8.61
C PHE A 118 7.58 2.93 8.83
N VAL A 119 7.65 2.34 10.01
CA VAL A 119 8.65 1.28 10.32
C VAL A 119 8.46 0.11 9.37
N ILE A 120 7.23 -0.37 9.21
CA ILE A 120 6.90 -1.50 8.33
C ILE A 120 7.16 -1.18 6.85
N PHE A 121 6.93 0.07 6.43
CA PHE A 121 7.23 0.54 5.07
C PHE A 121 8.74 0.54 4.76
N ILE A 122 9.58 0.83 5.74
CA ILE A 122 11.04 0.86 5.57
C ILE A 122 11.64 -0.56 5.51
N ILE A 123 11.08 -1.54 6.21
CA ILE A 123 11.64 -2.90 6.30
C ILE A 123 12.01 -3.49 4.93
N PRO A 124 11.15 -3.47 3.91
CA PRO A 124 11.48 -4.03 2.59
C PRO A 124 12.68 -3.36 1.90
N PHE A 125 13.04 -2.12 2.24
CA PHE A 125 14.21 -1.45 1.65
C PHE A 125 15.54 -2.13 2.02
N VAL A 126 15.57 -2.99 3.04
CA VAL A 126 16.74 -3.83 3.31
C VAL A 126 17.06 -4.76 2.12
N LEU A 127 16.05 -5.14 1.32
CA LEU A 127 16.23 -5.95 0.11
C LEU A 127 17.08 -5.26 -0.96
N VAL A 128 17.15 -3.93 -0.97
CA VAL A 128 17.95 -3.16 -1.93
C VAL A 128 19.45 -3.49 -1.81
N PHE A 129 19.91 -3.88 -0.61
CA PHE A 129 21.29 -4.34 -0.41
C PHE A 129 21.57 -5.73 -0.99
N PHE A 130 20.53 -6.46 -1.40
CA PHE A 130 20.60 -7.79 -2.01
C PHE A 130 20.15 -7.74 -3.48
N GLY A 131 20.75 -6.84 -4.28
CA GLY A 131 20.32 -6.55 -5.65
C GLY A 131 20.13 -7.79 -6.54
N ASP A 132 21.07 -8.75 -6.53
CA ASP A 132 20.96 -9.98 -7.33
C ASP A 132 19.75 -10.83 -6.93
N PHE A 133 19.42 -10.88 -5.64
CA PHE A 133 18.22 -11.55 -5.15
C PHE A 133 16.97 -10.83 -5.67
N VAL A 134 16.90 -9.51 -5.56
CA VAL A 134 15.74 -8.73 -6.02
C VAL A 134 15.51 -8.93 -7.52
N LEU A 135 16.58 -8.90 -8.32
CA LEU A 135 16.49 -9.13 -9.78
C LEU A 135 16.03 -10.55 -10.10
N SER A 136 16.56 -11.56 -9.41
CA SER A 136 16.23 -12.97 -9.67
C SER A 136 14.80 -13.34 -9.27
N TYR A 137 14.26 -12.67 -8.24
CA TYR A 137 12.94 -12.98 -7.67
C TYR A 137 11.89 -11.88 -7.91
N ASN A 138 12.17 -10.89 -8.76
CA ASN A 138 11.28 -9.73 -9.01
C ASN A 138 9.84 -10.16 -9.30
N VAL A 139 9.65 -11.13 -10.22
CA VAL A 139 8.33 -11.65 -10.61
C VAL A 139 7.54 -12.18 -9.41
N ILE A 140 8.19 -12.92 -8.51
CA ILE A 140 7.54 -13.47 -7.31
C ILE A 140 7.22 -12.33 -6.32
N LEU A 141 8.14 -11.38 -6.13
CA LEU A 141 7.96 -10.25 -5.22
C LEU A 141 6.84 -9.29 -5.70
N ASN A 142 6.71 -9.07 -7.01
CA ASN A 142 5.58 -8.36 -7.61
C ASN A 142 4.27 -9.15 -7.43
N GLY A 143 4.31 -10.47 -7.64
CA GLY A 143 3.18 -11.35 -7.33
C GLY A 143 2.73 -11.22 -5.86
N ILE A 144 3.67 -11.17 -4.92
CA ILE A 144 3.39 -10.95 -3.49
C ILE A 144 2.65 -9.62 -3.26
N CYS A 145 3.07 -8.55 -3.91
CA CYS A 145 2.38 -7.26 -3.82
C CYS A 145 0.96 -7.36 -4.37
N ILE A 146 0.76 -7.94 -5.55
CA ILE A 146 -0.56 -8.13 -6.17
C ILE A 146 -1.48 -8.95 -5.26
N GLY A 147 -1.00 -10.10 -4.75
CA GLY A 147 -1.79 -10.95 -3.86
C GLY A 147 -2.23 -10.24 -2.59
N ALA A 148 -1.35 -9.44 -2.00
CA ALA A 148 -1.67 -8.62 -0.86
C ALA A 148 -2.70 -7.53 -1.18
N PHE A 149 -2.60 -6.88 -2.35
CA PHE A 149 -3.56 -5.89 -2.80
C PHE A 149 -4.95 -6.49 -3.02
N LEU A 150 -5.03 -7.67 -3.64
CA LEU A 150 -6.29 -8.40 -3.81
C LEU A 150 -6.94 -8.76 -2.47
N HIS A 151 -6.14 -9.18 -1.49
CA HIS A 151 -6.66 -9.42 -0.14
C HIS A 151 -7.12 -8.11 0.52
N ALA A 152 -6.34 -7.03 0.42
CA ALA A 152 -6.70 -5.73 0.96
C ALA A 152 -8.04 -5.23 0.39
N ILE A 153 -8.24 -5.36 -0.93
CA ILE A 153 -9.52 -5.02 -1.60
C ILE A 153 -10.66 -5.87 -1.04
N LYS A 154 -10.47 -7.19 -0.91
CA LYS A 154 -11.48 -8.10 -0.34
C LYS A 154 -11.87 -7.72 1.09
N GLU A 155 -10.90 -7.40 1.95
CA GLU A 155 -11.19 -6.94 3.31
C GLU A 155 -11.91 -5.60 3.31
N TYR A 156 -11.57 -4.71 2.38
CA TYR A 156 -12.19 -3.39 2.27
C TYR A 156 -13.65 -3.51 1.86
N ILE A 157 -13.96 -4.31 0.83
CA ILE A 157 -15.33 -4.54 0.35
C ILE A 157 -16.20 -5.19 1.44
N LYS A 158 -15.67 -6.14 2.22
CA LYS A 158 -16.44 -6.85 3.27
C LYS A 158 -16.90 -5.99 4.45
N ARG A 159 -16.32 -4.80 4.65
CA ARG A 159 -16.68 -3.91 5.77
C ARG A 159 -17.92 -3.06 5.48
N HIS A 160 -18.47 -3.14 4.26
CA HIS A 160 -19.64 -2.43 3.78
C HIS A 160 -20.65 -3.42 3.15
#